data_AF-A0A958Q9H0-F1
#
_entry.id   AF-A0A958Q9H0-F1
#
_cell.length_a   1.000
_cell.length_b   1.000
_cell.length_c   1.000
_cell.angle_alpha   90.00
_cell.angle_beta   90.00
_cell.angle_gamma   90.00
#
_symmetry.space_group_name_H-M   'P 1'
#
loop_
_entity.id
_entity.type
_entity.pdbx_description
1 polymer ?
#
loop_
_entity_poly.entity_id
_entity_poly.type
_entity_poly.pdbx_seq_one_letter_code
_entity_poly.pdbx_strand_id
1 'polypeptide(L)'
;MYSLGHSDERLEATAELLGLSPRQYRRVLSARRLQQLVASPTFNLIIAALIVFSVVLLFLEFFLPPSLLIERVHVVSNALTQIFILELLLRFYVAPNKRIFFANYWIDILSVLPILRIFRTFRLLRVLRLLRLTRVILIMLRHSGWLSRNVESNILRFGALIMTSMMLVLCVSLALISLEYGHQDHVIHIEDFLAKLWETSFLFISGEMIGEFPPSTLGRFLSLGITIAGLIVFAVFV
;
A
#
# COMPACT_ATOMS: atom_id res chain seq x y z
N MET A 1 -41.50 16.40 5.58
CA MET A 1 -41.32 16.24 4.12
C MET A 1 -41.01 17.59 3.45
N TYR A 2 -40.15 18.44 4.04
CA TYR A 2 -40.00 19.87 3.66
C TYR A 2 -38.54 20.34 3.45
N SER A 3 -37.56 19.43 3.36
CA SER A 3 -36.12 19.78 3.39
C SER A 3 -35.40 19.71 2.04
N LEU A 4 -36.02 19.22 0.95
CA LEU A 4 -35.32 18.96 -0.31
C LEU A 4 -35.45 20.08 -1.36
N GLY A 5 -36.56 20.84 -1.36
CA GLY A 5 -36.81 21.87 -2.38
C GLY A 5 -35.85 23.07 -2.32
N HIS A 6 -35.48 23.51 -1.11
CA HIS A 6 -34.67 24.71 -0.94
C HIS A 6 -33.18 24.52 -1.30
N SER A 7 -32.69 23.28 -1.33
CA SER A 7 -31.34 22.97 -1.80
C SER A 7 -31.22 22.96 -3.32
N ASP A 8 -32.25 22.53 -4.05
CA ASP A 8 -32.21 22.49 -5.51
C ASP A 8 -32.33 23.91 -6.11
N GLU A 9 -33.18 24.78 -5.56
CA GLU A 9 -33.29 26.20 -5.99
C GLU A 9 -31.96 26.96 -5.85
N ARG A 10 -31.25 26.76 -4.72
CA ARG A 10 -29.94 27.38 -4.50
C ARG A 10 -28.89 26.87 -5.49
N LEU A 11 -28.95 25.59 -5.87
CA LEU A 11 -28.03 24.98 -6.83
C LEU A 11 -28.29 25.48 -8.25
N GLU A 12 -29.55 25.72 -8.62
CA GLU A 12 -29.92 26.26 -9.93
C GLU A 12 -29.51 27.72 -10.07
N ALA A 13 -29.80 28.56 -9.07
CA ALA A 13 -29.39 29.96 -9.07
C ALA A 13 -27.86 30.15 -9.13
N THR A 14 -27.08 29.30 -8.45
CA THR A 14 -25.61 29.35 -8.56
C THR A 14 -25.06 28.76 -9.85
N ALA A 15 -25.72 27.79 -10.45
CA ALA A 15 -25.34 27.25 -11.77
C ALA A 15 -25.53 28.32 -12.85
N GLU A 16 -26.62 29.08 -12.79
CA GLU A 16 -26.95 30.14 -13.73
C GLU A 16 -25.97 31.32 -13.67
N LEU A 17 -25.58 31.74 -12.46
CA LEU A 17 -24.53 32.76 -12.23
C LEU A 17 -23.16 32.40 -12.82
N LEU A 18 -22.86 31.11 -12.94
CA LEU A 18 -21.60 30.59 -13.48
C LEU A 18 -21.68 30.23 -14.97
N GLY A 19 -22.84 30.44 -15.62
CA GLY A 19 -23.07 30.06 -17.01
C GLY A 19 -23.01 28.54 -17.25
N LEU A 20 -23.23 27.73 -16.21
CA LEU A 20 -23.17 26.27 -16.27
C LEU A 20 -24.58 25.68 -16.23
N SER A 21 -24.82 24.63 -17.02
CA SER A 21 -26.07 23.87 -16.87
C SER A 21 -26.13 23.21 -15.46
N PRO A 22 -27.33 23.01 -14.88
CA PRO A 22 -27.47 22.37 -13.55
C PRO A 22 -26.78 20.99 -13.45
N ARG A 23 -26.68 20.27 -14.58
CA ARG A 23 -25.94 18.99 -14.68
C ARG A 23 -24.43 19.19 -14.62
N GLN A 24 -23.88 20.19 -15.31
CA GLN A 24 -22.46 20.54 -15.26
C GLN A 24 -22.06 21.04 -13.87
N TYR A 25 -22.90 21.88 -13.25
CA TYR A 25 -22.66 22.37 -11.90
C TYR A 25 -22.65 21.24 -10.87
N ARG A 26 -23.64 20.31 -10.88
CA ARG A 26 -23.62 19.11 -10.02
C ARG A 26 -22.36 18.25 -10.22
N ARG A 27 -21.85 18.10 -11.46
CA ARG A 27 -20.59 17.38 -11.72
C ARG A 27 -19.38 18.08 -11.10
N VAL A 28 -19.27 19.40 -11.23
CA VAL A 28 -18.19 20.18 -10.62
C VAL A 28 -18.26 20.15 -9.09
N LEU A 29 -19.47 20.25 -8.53
CA LEU A 29 -19.69 20.28 -7.08
C LEU A 29 -19.42 18.91 -6.43
N SER A 30 -19.87 17.83 -7.07
CA SER A 30 -19.57 16.46 -6.64
C SER A 30 -18.08 16.15 -6.72
N ALA A 31 -17.40 16.59 -7.79
CA ALA A 31 -15.95 16.46 -7.90
C ALA A 31 -15.20 17.22 -6.79
N ARG A 32 -15.61 18.46 -6.45
CA ARG A 32 -15.04 19.24 -5.36
C ARG A 32 -15.28 18.62 -3.97
N ARG A 33 -16.48 18.10 -3.70
CA ARG A 33 -16.76 17.39 -2.44
C ARG A 33 -15.94 16.11 -2.30
N LEU A 34 -15.83 15.33 -3.37
CA LEU A 34 -14.98 14.13 -3.39
C LEU A 34 -13.50 14.48 -3.21
N GLN A 35 -13.04 15.59 -3.82
CA GLN A 35 -11.69 16.13 -3.58
C GLN A 35 -11.46 16.44 -2.11
N GLN A 36 -12.40 17.14 -1.46
CA GLN A 36 -12.29 17.49 -0.05
C GLN A 36 -12.31 16.26 0.87
N LEU A 37 -13.17 15.27 0.58
CA LEU A 37 -13.23 14.02 1.36
C LEU A 37 -11.93 13.22 1.25
N VAL A 38 -11.43 13.01 0.04
CA VAL A 38 -10.18 12.27 -0.22
C VAL A 38 -8.96 13.02 0.35
N ALA A 39 -8.98 14.34 0.32
CA ALA A 39 -7.93 15.18 0.91
C ALA A 39 -8.01 15.27 2.45
N SER A 40 -9.13 14.86 3.06
CA SER A 40 -9.35 15.06 4.49
C SER A 40 -8.36 14.22 5.34
N PRO A 41 -7.84 14.77 6.45
CA PRO A 41 -6.94 14.05 7.35
C PRO A 41 -7.61 12.79 7.93
N THR A 42 -8.89 12.89 8.30
CA THR A 42 -9.68 11.81 8.88
C THR A 42 -9.80 10.63 7.91
N PHE A 43 -10.08 10.89 6.64
CA PHE A 43 -10.12 9.84 5.61
C PHE A 43 -8.78 9.13 5.49
N ASN A 44 -7.68 9.88 5.41
CA ASN A 44 -6.34 9.29 5.33
C ASN A 44 -5.97 8.47 6.57
N LEU A 45 -6.38 8.91 7.77
CA LEU A 45 -6.14 8.18 9.02
C LEU A 45 -6.95 6.88 9.10
N ILE A 46 -8.22 6.91 8.70
CA ILE A 46 -9.07 5.71 8.60
C ILE A 46 -8.43 4.71 7.64
N ILE A 47 -8.05 5.16 6.44
CA ILE A 47 -7.39 4.32 5.45
C ILE A 47 -6.06 3.74 5.98
N ALA A 48 -5.26 4.54 6.69
CA ALA A 48 -4.02 4.07 7.31
C ALA A 48 -4.29 2.98 8.37
N ALA A 49 -5.32 3.14 9.21
CA ALA A 49 -5.72 2.12 10.18
C ALA A 49 -6.18 0.83 9.49
N LEU A 50 -6.97 0.93 8.41
CA LEU A 50 -7.36 -0.23 7.61
C LEU A 50 -6.16 -0.93 6.98
N ILE A 51 -5.15 -0.17 6.52
CA ILE A 51 -3.90 -0.72 5.97
C ILE A 51 -3.18 -1.55 7.02
N VAL A 52 -2.96 -1.00 8.22
CA VAL A 52 -2.28 -1.70 9.32
C VAL A 52 -3.05 -2.96 9.68
N PHE A 53 -4.37 -2.87 9.83
CA PHE A 53 -5.22 -4.02 10.10
C PHE A 53 -5.12 -5.08 8.99
N SER A 54 -5.14 -4.68 7.72
CA SER A 54 -4.98 -5.58 6.58
C SER A 54 -3.64 -6.30 6.58
N VAL A 55 -2.57 -5.68 7.09
CA VAL A 55 -1.26 -6.33 7.21
C VAL A 55 -1.27 -7.35 8.34
N VAL A 56 -1.86 -7.02 9.50
CA VAL A 56 -2.01 -8.00 10.58
C VAL A 56 -2.72 -9.26 10.07
N LEU A 57 -3.81 -9.10 9.30
CA LEU A 57 -4.49 -10.24 8.69
C LEU A 57 -3.58 -11.01 7.72
N LEU A 58 -2.74 -10.33 6.94
CA LEU A 58 -1.77 -10.99 6.07
C LEU A 58 -0.77 -11.85 6.86
N PHE A 59 -0.25 -11.34 7.98
CA PHE A 59 0.63 -12.12 8.85
C PHE A 59 -0.12 -13.35 9.40
N LEU A 60 -1.37 -13.20 9.83
CA LEU A 60 -2.20 -14.35 10.25
C LEU A 60 -2.37 -15.39 9.14
N GLU A 61 -2.57 -14.97 7.89
CA GLU A 61 -2.65 -15.87 6.73
C GLU A 61 -1.35 -16.63 6.45
N PHE A 62 -0.20 -16.05 6.80
CA PHE A 62 1.12 -16.64 6.53
C PHE A 62 1.54 -17.66 7.59
N PHE A 63 1.26 -17.39 8.86
CA PHE A 63 1.81 -18.17 9.98
C PHE A 63 0.83 -19.14 10.62
N LEU A 64 -0.48 -19.03 10.35
CA LEU A 64 -1.47 -19.93 10.93
C LEU A 64 -1.78 -21.13 10.00
N PRO A 65 -2.04 -22.32 10.57
CA PRO A 65 -2.40 -23.51 9.80
C PRO A 65 -3.85 -23.45 9.28
N PRO A 66 -4.16 -24.07 8.11
CA PRO A 66 -5.48 -24.04 7.51
C PRO A 66 -6.60 -24.41 8.49
N SER A 67 -7.54 -23.47 8.71
CA SER A 67 -8.64 -23.62 9.66
C SER A 67 -9.83 -22.74 9.26
N LEU A 68 -11.02 -23.00 9.84
CA LEU A 68 -12.22 -22.17 9.62
C LEU A 68 -11.99 -20.69 9.98
N LEU A 69 -11.08 -20.40 10.91
CA LEU A 69 -10.70 -19.03 11.26
C LEU A 69 -9.98 -18.36 10.09
N ILE A 70 -9.04 -19.05 9.44
CA ILE A 70 -8.28 -18.51 8.30
C ILE A 70 -9.19 -18.27 7.09
N GLU A 71 -10.20 -19.11 6.86
CA GLU A 71 -11.19 -18.85 5.81
C GLU A 71 -11.92 -17.52 6.05
N ARG A 72 -12.30 -17.22 7.30
CA ARG A 72 -12.88 -15.92 7.65
C ARG A 72 -11.89 -14.78 7.46
N VAL A 73 -10.63 -14.97 7.84
CA VAL A 73 -9.56 -14.00 7.60
C VAL A 73 -9.42 -13.71 6.11
N HIS A 74 -9.42 -14.72 5.25
CA HIS A 74 -9.38 -14.53 3.81
C HIS A 74 -10.55 -13.72 3.26
N VAL A 75 -11.77 -13.96 3.76
CA VAL A 75 -12.95 -13.17 3.38
C VAL A 75 -12.77 -11.70 3.78
N VAL A 76 -12.33 -11.44 5.01
CA VAL A 76 -12.10 -10.07 5.51
C VAL A 76 -10.95 -9.40 4.75
N SER A 77 -9.83 -10.08 4.54
CA SER A 77 -8.68 -9.59 3.74
C SER A 77 -9.09 -9.21 2.31
N ASN A 78 -9.96 -10.01 1.69
CA ASN A 78 -10.49 -9.72 0.37
C ASN A 78 -11.42 -8.51 0.39
N ALA A 79 -12.30 -8.39 1.40
CA ALA A 79 -13.16 -7.23 1.58
C ALA A 79 -12.35 -5.93 1.78
N LEU A 80 -11.31 -5.95 2.61
CA LEU A 80 -10.39 -4.81 2.79
C LEU A 80 -9.71 -4.43 1.48
N THR A 81 -9.29 -5.43 0.68
CA THR A 81 -8.68 -5.16 -0.62
C THR A 81 -9.67 -4.50 -1.59
N GLN A 82 -10.95 -4.88 -1.57
CA GLN A 82 -11.99 -4.18 -2.34
C GLN A 82 -12.15 -2.72 -1.89
N ILE A 83 -12.09 -2.45 -0.59
CA ILE A 83 -12.11 -1.08 -0.06
C ILE A 83 -10.93 -0.26 -0.61
N PHE A 84 -9.71 -0.81 -0.61
CA PHE A 84 -8.54 -0.11 -1.17
C PHE A 84 -8.63 0.11 -2.67
N ILE A 85 -9.24 -0.81 -3.42
CA ILE A 85 -9.51 -0.61 -4.86
C ILE A 85 -10.49 0.53 -5.07
N LEU A 86 -11.60 0.56 -4.33
CA LEU A 86 -12.57 1.65 -4.40
C LEU A 86 -11.92 2.99 -4.05
N GLU A 87 -11.09 3.01 -3.02
CA GLU A 87 -10.33 4.19 -2.62
C GLU A 87 -9.37 4.67 -3.72
N LEU A 88 -8.64 3.75 -4.35
CA LEU A 88 -7.75 4.04 -5.47
C LEU A 88 -8.52 4.56 -6.68
N LEU A 89 -9.69 3.99 -6.98
CA LEU A 89 -10.58 4.44 -8.04
C LEU A 89 -11.17 5.82 -7.76
N LEU A 90 -11.53 6.12 -6.50
CA LEU A 90 -11.97 7.45 -6.09
C LEU A 90 -10.85 8.48 -6.31
N ARG A 91 -9.62 8.17 -5.90
CA ARG A 91 -8.45 9.02 -6.16
C ARG A 91 -8.17 9.18 -7.65
N PHE A 92 -8.32 8.11 -8.44
CA PHE A 92 -8.17 8.15 -9.89
C PHE A 92 -9.22 9.05 -10.53
N TYR A 93 -10.48 8.93 -10.14
CA TYR A 93 -11.59 9.72 -10.67
C TYR A 93 -11.37 11.21 -10.43
N VAL A 94 -10.98 11.54 -9.20
CA VAL A 94 -10.75 12.91 -8.73
C VAL A 94 -9.46 13.54 -9.29
N ALA A 95 -8.48 12.74 -9.71
CA ALA A 95 -7.20 13.24 -10.16
C ALA A 95 -7.33 14.13 -11.42
N PRO A 96 -6.76 15.35 -11.41
CA PRO A 96 -6.86 16.30 -12.52
C PRO A 96 -6.09 15.83 -13.76
N ASN A 97 -4.99 15.09 -13.57
CA ASN A 97 -4.20 14.52 -14.65
C ASN A 97 -3.91 13.04 -14.38
N LYS A 98 -4.28 12.16 -15.33
CA LYS A 98 -4.11 10.71 -15.19
C LYS A 98 -2.65 10.28 -15.22
N ARG A 99 -1.77 10.98 -15.95
CA ARG A 99 -0.32 10.67 -15.97
C ARG A 99 0.31 10.91 -14.61
N ILE A 100 -0.01 12.04 -13.99
CA ILE A 100 0.46 12.38 -12.63
C ILE A 100 -0.10 11.37 -11.61
N PHE A 101 -1.33 10.91 -11.81
CA PHE A 101 -1.90 9.85 -10.97
C PHE A 101 -1.06 8.57 -11.02
N PHE A 102 -0.75 8.05 -12.20
CA PHE A 102 0.04 6.81 -12.30
C PHE A 102 1.44 6.98 -11.70
N ALA A 103 2.08 8.14 -11.89
CA ALA A 103 3.38 8.42 -11.29
C ALA A 103 3.35 8.49 -9.74
N ASN A 104 2.26 8.96 -9.15
CA ASN A 104 2.14 9.12 -7.70
C ASN A 104 1.57 7.89 -6.98
N TYR A 105 0.76 7.07 -7.67
CA TYR A 105 0.00 5.97 -7.08
C TYR A 105 0.40 4.59 -7.63
N TRP A 106 1.55 4.47 -8.29
CA TRP A 106 2.03 3.19 -8.83
C TRP A 106 2.15 2.10 -7.75
N ILE A 107 2.59 2.44 -6.53
CA ILE A 107 2.69 1.50 -5.41
C ILE A 107 1.30 1.02 -4.97
N ASP A 108 0.33 1.93 -4.87
CA ASP A 108 -1.05 1.58 -4.52
C ASP A 108 -1.65 0.62 -5.56
N ILE A 109 -1.37 0.86 -6.85
CA ILE A 109 -1.78 -0.02 -7.95
C ILE A 109 -1.16 -1.41 -7.80
N LEU A 110 0.15 -1.51 -7.55
CA LEU A 110 0.82 -2.79 -7.31
C LEU A 110 0.23 -3.54 -6.12
N SER A 111 -0.15 -2.82 -5.06
CA SER A 111 -0.68 -3.41 -3.83
C SER A 111 -2.07 -4.05 -3.98
N VAL A 112 -2.83 -3.69 -5.03
CA VAL A 112 -4.17 -4.23 -5.32
C VAL A 112 -4.18 -5.27 -6.44
N LEU A 113 -3.09 -5.41 -7.20
CA LEU A 113 -2.91 -6.46 -8.22
C LEU A 113 -3.27 -7.89 -7.78
N PRO A 114 -3.03 -8.32 -6.52
CA PRO A 114 -3.22 -9.73 -6.14
C PRO A 114 -4.66 -10.23 -6.26
N ILE A 115 -5.65 -9.34 -6.42
CA ILE A 115 -7.06 -9.71 -6.56
C ILE A 115 -7.45 -10.07 -7.99
N LEU A 116 -6.67 -9.68 -9.00
CA LEU A 116 -7.01 -9.95 -10.40
C LEU A 116 -7.01 -11.46 -10.61
N ARG A 117 -8.03 -11.98 -11.28
CA ARG A 117 -8.31 -13.42 -11.39
C ARG A 117 -7.14 -14.24 -11.95
N ILE A 118 -6.35 -13.64 -12.85
CA ILE A 118 -5.12 -14.21 -13.43
C ILE A 118 -4.01 -14.41 -12.36
N PHE A 119 -4.00 -13.59 -11.31
CA PHE A 119 -2.93 -13.49 -10.32
C PHE A 119 -3.25 -14.20 -9.00
N ARG A 120 -4.49 -14.66 -8.79
CA ARG A 120 -4.93 -15.29 -7.53
C ARG A 120 -4.14 -16.56 -7.17
N THR A 121 -3.63 -17.27 -8.17
CA THR A 121 -2.91 -18.54 -8.00
C THR A 121 -1.51 -18.34 -7.40
N PHE A 122 -0.91 -17.16 -7.55
CA PHE A 122 0.45 -16.90 -7.07
C PHE A 122 0.43 -16.38 -5.63
N ARG A 123 0.76 -17.25 -4.66
CA ARG A 123 0.94 -16.86 -3.24
C ARG A 123 1.89 -15.66 -3.10
N LEU A 124 2.94 -15.60 -3.93
CA LEU A 124 3.89 -14.48 -4.02
C LEU A 124 3.21 -13.12 -4.20
N LEU A 125 2.15 -13.03 -5.00
CA LEU A 125 1.50 -11.75 -5.27
C LEU A 125 0.81 -11.22 -4.01
N ARG A 126 0.40 -12.08 -3.08
CA ARG A 126 -0.15 -11.62 -1.79
C ARG A 126 0.84 -10.76 -1.00
N VAL A 127 2.15 -10.98 -1.16
CA VAL A 127 3.21 -10.18 -0.53
C VAL A 127 3.20 -8.72 -1.02
N LEU A 128 2.77 -8.46 -2.27
CA LEU A 128 2.63 -7.10 -2.80
C LEU A 128 1.65 -6.25 -1.97
N ARG A 129 0.76 -6.89 -1.21
CA ARG A 129 -0.12 -6.16 -0.29
C ARG A 129 0.69 -5.37 0.75
N LEU A 130 1.85 -5.84 1.18
CA LEU A 130 2.72 -5.13 2.14
C LEU A 130 3.21 -3.79 1.62
N LEU A 131 3.30 -3.62 0.29
CA LEU A 131 3.65 -2.33 -0.32
C LEU A 131 2.71 -1.21 0.10
N ARG A 132 1.46 -1.52 0.49
CA ARG A 132 0.51 -0.53 1.00
C ARG A 132 0.98 0.13 2.31
N LEU A 133 1.89 -0.49 3.07
CA LEU A 133 2.48 0.14 4.27
C LEU A 133 3.33 1.36 3.93
N THR A 134 4.00 1.36 2.77
CA THR A 134 4.77 2.54 2.32
C THR A 134 3.88 3.78 2.25
N ARG A 135 2.59 3.58 1.96
CA ARG A 135 1.60 4.65 1.94
C ARG A 135 1.34 5.25 3.31
N VAL A 136 1.34 4.45 4.38
CA VAL A 136 1.21 4.96 5.75
C VAL A 136 2.36 5.93 6.03
N ILE A 137 3.58 5.55 5.60
CA ILE A 137 4.77 6.40 5.68
C ILE A 137 4.56 7.70 4.91
N LEU A 138 4.09 7.63 3.65
CA LEU A 138 3.84 8.81 2.82
C LEU A 138 2.76 9.74 3.39
N ILE A 139 1.69 9.19 3.97
CA ILE A 139 0.63 9.95 4.64
C ILE A 139 1.21 10.65 5.87
N MET A 140 2.00 9.94 6.67
CA MET A 140 2.67 10.50 7.84
C MET A 140 3.64 11.63 7.46
N LEU A 141 4.44 11.45 6.41
CA LEU A 141 5.35 12.48 5.90
C LEU A 141 4.61 13.71 5.38
N ARG A 142 3.51 13.52 4.64
CA ARG A 142 2.75 14.63 4.06
C ARG A 142 1.98 15.43 5.12
N HIS A 143 1.51 14.75 6.18
CA HIS A 143 0.83 15.38 7.32
C HIS A 143 1.79 15.72 8.48
N SER A 144 3.10 15.65 8.26
CA SER A 144 4.08 15.90 9.31
C SER A 144 4.10 17.34 9.82
N GLY A 145 3.31 18.26 9.26
CA GLY A 145 3.07 19.58 9.87
C GLY A 145 2.56 19.51 11.32
N TRP A 146 1.99 18.37 11.75
CA TRP A 146 1.65 18.08 13.14
C TRP A 146 2.86 17.72 14.02
N LEU A 147 3.88 17.06 13.45
CA LEU A 147 5.11 16.65 14.11
C LEU A 147 6.25 17.68 13.95
N SER A 148 6.16 18.57 12.95
CA SER A 148 7.20 19.50 12.52
C SER A 148 7.35 20.75 13.39
N ARG A 149 6.64 20.87 14.51
CA ARG A 149 6.92 21.98 15.44
C ARG A 149 8.28 21.79 16.12
N ASN A 150 8.75 20.55 16.28
CA ASN A 150 9.96 20.22 17.04
C ASN A 150 10.97 19.29 16.33
N VAL A 151 10.62 18.68 15.18
CA VAL A 151 11.52 17.73 14.49
C VAL A 151 12.05 18.35 13.20
N GLU A 152 13.37 18.37 13.04
CA GLU A 152 14.02 18.80 11.80
C GLU A 152 13.52 17.97 10.61
N SER A 153 13.16 18.64 9.51
CA SER A 153 12.60 17.99 8.32
C SER A 153 13.50 16.88 7.74
N ASN A 154 14.81 16.92 8.02
CA ASN A 154 15.77 15.91 7.60
C ASN A 154 15.61 14.59 8.38
N ILE A 155 15.38 14.65 9.70
CA ILE A 155 15.20 13.46 10.55
C ILE A 155 13.99 12.64 10.07
N LEU A 156 12.89 13.31 9.69
CA LEU A 156 11.70 12.65 9.18
C LEU A 156 11.95 11.95 7.83
N ARG A 157 12.73 12.58 6.95
CA ARG A 157 13.10 12.01 5.64
C ARG A 157 14.00 10.79 5.81
N PHE A 158 15.01 10.88 6.66
CA PHE A 158 15.88 9.74 6.99
C PHE A 158 15.11 8.60 7.67
N GLY A 159 14.24 8.92 8.64
CA GLY A 159 13.39 7.93 9.30
C GLY A 159 12.46 7.20 8.32
N ALA A 160 11.87 7.92 7.36
CA ALA A 160 11.06 7.31 6.32
C ALA A 160 11.87 6.45 5.34
N LEU A 161 13.11 6.85 5.00
CA LEU A 161 14.00 6.04 4.17
C LEU A 161 14.34 4.71 4.86
N ILE A 162 14.70 4.76 6.15
CA ILE A 162 14.98 3.57 6.96
C ILE A 162 13.73 2.68 7.04
N MET A 163 12.58 3.24 7.39
CA MET A 163 11.34 2.48 7.50
C MET A 163 10.93 1.84 6.17
N THR A 164 11.08 2.55 5.05
CA THR A 164 10.81 2.02 3.71
C THR A 164 11.79 0.90 3.36
N SER A 165 13.06 1.03 3.72
CA SER A 165 14.08 -0.01 3.53
C SER A 165 13.77 -1.27 4.36
N MET A 166 13.37 -1.12 5.61
CA MET A 166 12.92 -2.24 6.46
C MET A 166 11.69 -2.94 5.86
N MET A 167 10.73 -2.18 5.33
CA MET A 167 9.57 -2.74 4.63
C MET A 167 9.97 -3.50 3.36
N LEU A 168 10.95 -2.99 2.61
CA LEU A 168 11.47 -3.65 1.41
C LEU A 168 12.12 -4.98 1.78
N VAL A 169 12.97 -5.01 2.80
CA VAL A 169 13.59 -6.24 3.32
C VAL A 169 12.51 -7.24 3.73
N LEU A 170 11.52 -6.83 4.53
CA LEU A 170 10.40 -7.70 4.93
C LEU A 170 9.63 -8.27 3.73
N CYS A 171 9.35 -7.44 2.71
CA CYS A 171 8.68 -7.89 1.49
C CYS A 171 9.52 -8.92 0.74
N VAL A 172 10.82 -8.70 0.58
CA VAL A 172 11.71 -9.62 -0.14
C VAL A 172 11.86 -10.93 0.63
N SER A 173 12.02 -10.89 1.96
CA SER A 173 12.06 -12.10 2.80
C SER A 173 10.80 -12.94 2.65
N LEU A 174 9.62 -12.32 2.72
CA LEU A 174 8.34 -13.01 2.53
C LEU A 174 8.13 -13.51 1.10
N ALA A 175 8.69 -12.81 0.11
CA ALA A 175 8.66 -13.23 -1.28
C ALA A 175 9.54 -14.46 -1.53
N LEU A 176 10.77 -14.47 -1.01
CA LEU A 176 11.72 -15.57 -1.14
C LEU A 176 11.19 -16.84 -0.46
N ILE A 177 10.72 -16.73 0.79
CA ILE A 177 10.13 -17.88 1.48
C ILE A 177 8.86 -18.39 0.78
N SER A 178 8.06 -17.50 0.19
CA SER A 178 6.89 -17.90 -0.60
C SER A 178 7.25 -18.63 -1.88
N LEU A 179 8.43 -18.36 -2.47
CA LEU A 179 8.91 -19.03 -3.68
C LEU A 179 9.50 -20.41 -3.37
N GLU A 180 10.19 -20.54 -2.23
CA GLU A 180 10.81 -21.79 -1.79
C GLU A 180 9.75 -22.80 -1.28
N TYR A 181 8.89 -22.36 -0.37
CA TYR A 181 7.89 -23.23 0.27
C TYR A 181 6.52 -23.19 -0.42
N GLY A 182 6.34 -22.38 -1.47
CA GLY A 182 5.05 -22.20 -2.13
C GLY A 182 4.52 -23.44 -2.87
N HIS A 183 5.36 -24.44 -3.12
CA HIS A 183 4.99 -25.69 -3.82
C HIS A 183 4.66 -26.84 -2.86
N GLN A 184 4.99 -26.71 -1.58
CA GLN A 184 4.68 -27.72 -0.57
C GLN A 184 3.58 -27.14 0.33
N ASP A 185 2.62 -27.95 0.76
CA ASP A 185 1.61 -27.56 1.77
C ASP A 185 2.24 -27.37 3.17
N HIS A 186 3.49 -26.91 3.20
CA HIS A 186 4.25 -26.61 4.40
C HIS A 186 3.70 -25.33 5.03
N VAL A 187 3.36 -25.42 6.29
CA VAL A 187 3.10 -24.24 7.12
C VAL A 187 4.44 -23.55 7.31
N ILE A 188 4.53 -22.27 6.97
CA ILE A 188 5.76 -21.50 7.16
C ILE A 188 5.91 -21.28 8.66
N HIS A 189 6.93 -21.88 9.28
CA HIS A 189 7.22 -21.63 10.67
C HIS A 189 7.85 -20.25 10.84
N ILE A 190 7.64 -19.65 12.02
CA ILE A 190 8.22 -18.35 12.35
C ILE A 190 9.75 -18.41 12.27
N GLU A 191 10.36 -19.54 12.64
CA GLU A 191 11.80 -19.76 12.59
C GLU A 191 12.35 -19.67 11.16
N ASP A 192 11.69 -20.30 10.18
CA ASP A 192 12.07 -20.22 8.76
C ASP A 192 11.98 -18.78 8.24
N PHE A 193 10.91 -18.07 8.63
CA PHE A 193 10.75 -16.66 8.29
C PHE A 193 11.85 -15.80 8.91
N LEU A 194 12.20 -16.01 10.17
CA LEU A 194 13.26 -15.27 10.85
C LEU A 194 14.64 -15.57 10.24
N ALA A 195 14.90 -16.82 9.84
CA ALA A 195 16.10 -17.20 9.12
C ALA A 195 16.19 -16.50 7.76
N LYS A 196 15.11 -16.52 6.96
CA LYS A 196 15.06 -15.77 5.69
C LYS A 196 15.12 -14.27 5.86
N LEU A 197 14.55 -13.74 6.94
CA LEU A 197 14.65 -12.34 7.28
C LEU A 197 16.09 -11.95 7.60
N TRP A 198 16.80 -12.79 8.36
CA TRP A 198 18.21 -12.62 8.66
C TRP A 198 19.08 -12.65 7.38
N GLU A 199 18.93 -13.67 6.54
CA GLU A 199 19.66 -13.78 5.26
C GLU A 199 19.44 -12.56 4.36
N THR A 200 18.18 -12.13 4.20
CA THR A 200 17.81 -10.98 3.35
C THR A 200 18.30 -9.66 3.94
N SER A 201 18.25 -9.51 5.27
CA SER A 201 18.77 -8.32 5.95
C SER A 201 20.27 -8.20 5.80
N PHE A 202 21.00 -9.31 5.95
CA PHE A 202 22.44 -9.33 5.72
C PHE A 202 22.75 -8.98 4.26
N LEU A 203 22.07 -9.60 3.30
CA LEU A 203 22.24 -9.31 1.87
C LEU A 203 21.99 -7.84 1.53
N PHE A 204 21.00 -7.21 2.17
CA PHE A 204 20.72 -5.79 1.98
C PHE A 204 21.84 -4.88 2.50
N ILE A 205 22.45 -5.23 3.63
CA ILE A 205 23.46 -4.39 4.30
C ILE A 205 24.86 -4.61 3.72
N SER A 206 25.28 -5.87 3.57
CA SER A 206 26.65 -6.22 3.14
C SER A 206 26.77 -6.36 1.62
N GLY A 207 25.66 -6.63 0.92
CA GLY A 207 25.67 -7.02 -0.49
C GLY A 207 26.13 -8.46 -0.72
N GLU A 208 26.44 -9.20 0.34
CA GLU A 208 26.87 -10.60 0.27
C GLU A 208 25.75 -11.54 0.67
N MET A 209 25.67 -12.70 0.00
CA MET A 209 24.68 -13.72 0.31
C MET A 209 25.23 -14.71 1.34
N ILE A 210 24.53 -14.83 2.48
CA ILE A 210 24.74 -15.93 3.42
C ILE A 210 23.70 -17.01 3.09
N GLY A 211 24.16 -18.23 2.84
CA GLY A 211 23.29 -19.38 2.53
C GLY A 211 23.27 -19.77 1.06
N GLU A 212 22.29 -20.59 0.69
CA GLU A 212 22.15 -21.10 -0.68
C GLU A 212 21.46 -20.09 -1.60
N PHE A 213 21.90 -20.01 -2.85
CA PHE A 213 21.23 -19.19 -3.86
C PHE A 213 19.79 -19.64 -4.08
N PRO A 214 18.83 -18.70 -4.30
CA PRO A 214 17.45 -19.10 -4.55
C PRO A 214 17.41 -19.97 -5.81
N PRO A 215 16.76 -21.14 -5.76
CA PRO A 215 16.69 -22.04 -6.91
C PRO A 215 15.84 -21.44 -8.04
N SER A 216 14.89 -20.56 -7.70
CA SER A 216 14.00 -19.92 -8.66
C SER A 216 14.64 -18.71 -9.34
N THR A 217 14.39 -18.55 -10.66
CA THR A 217 14.82 -17.37 -11.42
C THR A 217 14.29 -16.07 -10.82
N LEU A 218 13.03 -16.06 -10.37
CA LEU A 218 12.42 -14.91 -9.70
C LEU A 218 13.13 -14.58 -8.37
N GLY A 219 13.48 -15.60 -7.57
CA GLY A 219 14.22 -15.40 -6.34
C GLY A 219 15.57 -14.73 -6.57
N ARG A 220 16.31 -15.15 -7.61
CA ARG A 220 17.58 -14.51 -8.00
C ARG A 220 17.41 -13.04 -8.38
N PHE A 221 16.36 -12.70 -9.13
CA PHE A 221 16.06 -11.30 -9.46
C PHE A 221 15.71 -10.47 -8.22
N LEU A 222 14.96 -11.04 -7.27
CA LEU A 222 14.64 -10.39 -6.01
C LEU A 222 15.90 -10.14 -5.16
N SER A 223 16.79 -11.14 -5.06
CA SER A 223 18.08 -11.03 -4.39
C SER A 223 18.97 -9.95 -5.02
N LEU A 224 19.07 -9.91 -6.35
CA LEU A 224 19.80 -8.84 -7.04
C LEU A 224 19.19 -7.46 -6.77
N GLY A 225 17.85 -7.36 -6.81
CA GLY A 225 17.14 -6.12 -6.56
C GLY A 225 17.36 -5.58 -5.14
N ILE A 226 17.32 -6.45 -4.12
CA ILE A 226 17.56 -6.03 -2.73
C ILE A 226 19.01 -5.61 -2.50
N THR A 227 19.99 -6.26 -3.13
CA THR A 227 21.40 -5.85 -3.07
C THR A 227 21.62 -4.47 -3.69
N ILE A 228 21.05 -4.21 -4.87
CA ILE A 228 21.14 -2.89 -5.52
C ILE A 228 20.46 -1.83 -4.64
N ALA A 229 19.29 -2.12 -4.08
CA ALA A 229 18.59 -1.21 -3.18
C ALA A 229 19.42 -0.89 -1.93
N GLY A 230 20.08 -1.89 -1.34
CA GLY A 230 21.00 -1.72 -0.22
C GLY A 230 22.14 -0.77 -0.52
N LEU A 231 22.82 -0.96 -1.67
CA LEU A 231 23.89 -0.09 -2.13
C LEU A 231 23.42 1.35 -2.38
N ILE A 232 22.24 1.54 -2.97
CA ILE A 232 21.65 2.88 -3.18
C ILE A 232 21.37 3.55 -1.84
N VAL A 233 20.77 2.83 -0.90
CA VAL A 233 20.46 3.37 0.43
C VAL A 233 21.75 3.75 1.14
N PHE A 234 22.78 2.89 1.13
CA PHE A 234 24.09 3.20 1.70
C PHE A 234 24.72 4.44 1.07
N ALA A 235 24.69 4.55 -0.27
CA ALA A 235 25.20 5.71 -0.99
C ALA A 235 24.46 7.02 -0.69
N VAL A 236 23.21 6.98 -0.21
CA VAL A 236 22.46 8.16 0.24
C VAL A 236 22.88 8.60 1.64
N PHE A 237 23.44 7.70 2.45
CA PHE A 237 23.88 7.99 3.82
C PHE A 237 25.33 8.46 3.93
N VAL A 238 26.18 8.13 2.96
CA VAL A 238 27.59 8.53 2.88
C VAL A 238 27.73 9.87 2.16
#